data_AF-A0A3D8PLS7-F1
#
_entry.id   AF-A0A3D8PLS7-F1
#
_cell.length_a   1.000
_cell.length_b   1.000
_cell.length_c   1.000
_cell.angle_alpha   90.00
_cell.angle_beta   90.00
_cell.angle_gamma   90.00
#
_symmetry.space_group_name_H-M   'P 1'
#
loop_
_entity.id
_entity.type
_entity.pdbx_description
1 polymer ?
#
loop_
_entity_poly.entity_id
_entity_poly.type
_entity_poly.pdbx_seq_one_letter_code
_entity_poly.pdbx_strand_id
1 'polypeptide(L)'
;MSLTKGQLIEQFDKAREENAPFVFVGIEAEGVQETICIPQRSFDEKQAFYERSYTDDLVHVMNKNVFIRGLARGDSKQLDIIG
;
A
#
# COMPACT_ATOMS: atom_id res chain seq x y z
N MET A 1 10.31 12.73 2.30
CA MET A 1 9.01 12.94 2.97
C MET A 1 8.55 11.61 3.50
N SER A 2 8.05 11.55 4.74
CA SER A 2 7.52 10.30 5.31
C SER A 2 6.17 9.99 4.70
N LEU A 3 5.94 8.73 4.30
CA LEU A 3 4.65 8.27 3.81
C LEU A 3 3.62 8.26 4.95
N THR A 4 2.35 8.51 4.64
CA THR A 4 1.25 8.50 5.62
C THR A 4 0.11 7.60 5.18
N LYS A 5 -0.73 7.18 6.14
CA LYS A 5 -1.98 6.45 5.85
C LYS A 5 -2.90 7.22 4.89
N GLY A 6 -2.94 8.55 4.99
CA GLY A 6 -3.70 9.37 4.05
C GLY A 6 -3.25 9.17 2.60
N GLN A 7 -1.94 9.08 2.36
CA GLN A 7 -1.39 8.82 1.02
C GLN A 7 -1.65 7.39 0.53
N LEU A 8 -1.75 6.41 1.44
CA LEU A 8 -2.18 5.05 1.12
C LEU A 8 -3.62 5.06 0.61
N ILE A 9 -4.53 5.72 1.33
CA ILE A 9 -5.94 5.85 0.94
C ILE A 9 -6.05 6.54 -0.41
N GLU A 10 -5.29 7.62 -0.60
CA GLU A 10 -5.23 8.37 -1.86
C GLU A 10 -4.80 7.49 -3.05
N GLN A 11 -3.93 6.48 -2.86
CA GLN A 11 -3.60 5.55 -3.96
C GLN A 11 -4.79 4.73 -4.41
N PHE A 12 -5.64 4.26 -3.48
CA PHE A 12 -6.84 3.52 -3.82
C PHE A 12 -7.86 4.42 -4.52
N ASP A 13 -8.08 5.63 -3.99
CA ASP A 13 -9.03 6.59 -4.58
C ASP A 13 -8.64 6.98 -6.00
N LYS A 14 -7.37 7.36 -6.20
CA LYS A 14 -6.87 7.69 -7.53
C LYS A 14 -6.83 6.48 -8.46
N ALA A 15 -6.58 5.27 -7.95
CA ALA A 15 -6.65 4.07 -8.76
C ALA A 15 -8.07 3.81 -9.30
N ARG A 16 -9.11 4.12 -8.50
CA ARG A 16 -10.50 4.06 -8.96
C ARG A 16 -10.79 5.14 -10.02
N GLU A 17 -10.36 6.39 -9.78
CA GLU A 17 -10.57 7.51 -10.70
C GLU A 17 -9.88 7.28 -12.05
N GLU A 18 -8.66 6.78 -12.03
CA GLU A 18 -7.82 6.58 -13.22
C GLU A 18 -8.07 5.21 -13.89
N ASN A 19 -8.96 4.38 -13.35
CA ASN A 19 -9.16 2.97 -13.75
C ASN A 19 -7.84 2.17 -13.77
N ALA A 20 -6.97 2.43 -12.80
CA ALA A 20 -5.72 1.69 -12.64
C ALA A 20 -6.04 0.23 -12.23
N PRO A 21 -5.44 -0.77 -12.91
CA PRO A 21 -5.73 -2.17 -12.62
C PRO A 21 -5.18 -2.63 -11.26
N PHE A 22 -4.15 -1.96 -10.75
CA PHE A 22 -3.47 -2.33 -9.51
C PHE A 22 -3.12 -1.14 -8.61
N VAL A 23 -3.12 -1.40 -7.31
CA VAL A 23 -2.41 -0.62 -6.29
C VAL A 23 -1.26 -1.48 -5.77
N PHE A 24 -0.09 -0.88 -5.62
CA PHE A 24 1.12 -1.51 -5.12
C PHE A 24 1.45 -0.97 -3.73
N VAL A 25 1.67 -1.87 -2.79
CA VAL A 25 2.07 -1.55 -1.43
C VAL A 25 3.39 -2.24 -1.14
N GLY A 26 4.43 -1.43 -0.94
CA GLY A 26 5.74 -1.90 -0.53
C GLY A 26 5.78 -2.05 0.99
N ILE A 27 6.08 -3.24 1.46
CA ILE A 27 6.14 -3.60 2.88
C ILE A 27 7.56 -3.98 3.24
N GLU A 28 8.01 -3.52 4.41
CA GLU A 28 9.19 -4.04 5.08
C GLU A 28 8.73 -4.79 6.33
N ALA A 29 8.97 -6.10 6.38
CA ALA A 29 8.57 -6.97 7.48
C ALA A 29 9.78 -7.76 7.98
N GLU A 30 10.16 -7.58 9.24
CA GLU A 30 11.30 -8.28 9.86
C GLU A 30 12.60 -8.18 9.03
N GLY A 31 12.83 -7.02 8.40
CA GLY A 31 14.01 -6.75 7.56
C GLY A 31 13.92 -7.28 6.13
N VAL A 32 12.79 -7.86 5.72
CA VAL A 32 12.54 -8.31 4.35
C VAL A 32 11.66 -7.29 3.64
N GLN A 33 12.06 -6.90 2.42
CA GLN A 33 11.29 -6.00 1.57
C GLN A 33 10.42 -6.81 0.59
N GLU A 34 9.14 -6.48 0.53
CA GLU A 34 8.13 -7.16 -0.29
C GLU A 34 7.25 -6.12 -1.00
N THR A 35 6.80 -6.42 -2.21
CA THR A 35 5.78 -5.61 -2.89
C THR A 35 4.50 -6.42 -3.05
N ILE A 36 3.40 -5.91 -2.48
CA ILE A 36 2.07 -6.48 -2.62
C ILE A 36 1.35 -5.77 -3.76
N CYS A 37 0.97 -6.54 -4.78
CA CYS A 37 0.11 -6.09 -5.87
C CYS A 37 -1.36 -6.39 -5.53
N ILE A 38 -2.19 -5.35 -5.51
CA ILE A 38 -3.60 -5.44 -5.14
C ILE A 38 -4.42 -5.20 -6.40
N PRO A 39 -5.21 -6.18 -6.87
CA PRO A 39 -6.08 -6.00 -8.03
C PRO A 39 -7.31 -5.16 -7.69
N GLN A 40 -7.85 -4.46 -8.69
CA GLN A 40 -9.05 -3.62 -8.58
C GLN A 40 -10.21 -4.27 -7.82
N ARG A 41 -10.47 -5.56 -8.08
CA ARG A 41 -11.53 -6.35 -7.43
C ARG A 41 -11.39 -6.47 -5.90
N SER A 42 -10.28 -6.05 -5.33
CA SER A 42 -9.96 -6.17 -3.90
C SER A 42 -9.63 -4.81 -3.26
N PHE A 43 -9.89 -3.70 -3.96
CA PHE A 43 -9.55 -2.36 -3.45
C PHE A 43 -10.26 -2.06 -2.14
N ASP A 44 -11.58 -2.29 -2.07
CA ASP A 44 -12.36 -1.91 -0.90
C ASP A 44 -11.97 -2.74 0.33
N GLU A 45 -11.82 -4.06 0.18
CA GLU A 45 -11.42 -4.92 1.28
C GLU A 45 -9.98 -4.64 1.74
N LYS A 46 -9.06 -4.38 0.80
CA LYS A 46 -7.66 -4.13 1.13
C LYS A 46 -7.45 -2.73 1.71
N GLN A 47 -8.10 -1.71 1.19
CA GLN A 47 -8.07 -0.37 1.78
C GLN A 47 -8.56 -0.42 3.24
N ALA A 48 -9.73 -1.02 3.49
CA ALA A 48 -10.26 -1.16 4.84
C ALA A 48 -9.35 -2.01 5.75
N PHE A 49 -8.66 -3.02 5.21
CA PHE A 49 -7.64 -3.75 5.94
C PHE A 49 -6.48 -2.85 6.37
N TYR A 50 -5.89 -2.07 5.46
CA TYR A 50 -4.76 -1.21 5.79
C TYR A 50 -5.13 -0.09 6.78
N GLU A 51 -6.31 0.50 6.63
CA GLU A 51 -6.81 1.54 7.54
C GLU A 51 -6.89 1.05 9.00
N ARG A 52 -7.27 -0.22 9.21
CA ARG A 52 -7.38 -0.84 10.53
C ARG A 52 -6.06 -1.40 11.05
N SER A 53 -5.25 -1.98 10.17
CA SER A 53 -4.05 -2.73 10.54
C SER A 53 -2.81 -1.87 10.71
N TYR A 54 -2.83 -0.61 10.25
CA TYR A 54 -1.68 0.30 10.31
C TYR A 54 -2.00 1.61 11.01
N THR A 55 -1.01 2.20 11.66
CA THR A 55 -1.06 3.56 12.21
C THR A 55 -0.98 4.60 11.10
N ASP A 56 -1.14 5.88 11.46
CA ASP A 56 -1.04 6.97 10.49
C ASP A 56 0.37 7.12 9.90
N ASP A 57 1.38 6.69 10.65
CA ASP A 57 2.78 6.57 10.23
C ASP A 57 3.10 5.24 9.52
N LEU A 58 2.07 4.50 9.10
CA LEU A 58 2.20 3.27 8.33
C LEU A 58 2.99 2.15 9.05
N VAL A 59 2.88 2.08 10.37
CA VAL A 59 3.41 0.99 11.21
C VAL A 59 2.28 0.02 11.54
N HIS A 60 2.50 -1.29 11.42
CA HIS A 60 1.46 -2.27 11.74
C HIS A 60 1.13 -2.26 13.24
N VAL A 61 -0.15 -2.22 13.58
CA VAL A 61 -0.61 -2.00 14.97
C VAL A 61 -0.27 -3.17 15.91
N MET A 62 -0.16 -4.38 15.38
CA MET A 62 0.16 -5.59 16.17
C MET A 62 1.64 -6.00 16.08
N ASN A 63 2.38 -5.54 15.06
CA ASN A 63 3.79 -5.89 14.89
C ASN A 63 4.57 -4.63 14.48
N LYS A 64 5.33 -4.08 15.41
CA LYS A 64 6.09 -2.84 15.20
C LYS A 64 7.28 -2.99 14.24
N ASN A 65 7.61 -4.21 13.82
CA ASN A 65 8.65 -4.49 12.83
C ASN A 65 8.09 -4.62 11.40
N VAL A 66 6.81 -4.30 11.20
CA VAL A 66 6.14 -4.31 9.89
C VAL A 66 5.73 -2.88 9.52
N PHE A 67 6.23 -2.41 8.38
CA PHE A 67 6.07 -1.04 7.91
C PHE A 67 5.62 -1.03 6.46
N ILE A 68 4.79 -0.05 6.07
CA ILE A 68 4.60 0.27 4.65
C ILE A 68 5.62 1.35 4.28
N ARG A 69 6.42 1.05 3.25
CA ARG A 69 7.56 1.87 2.77
C ARG A 69 7.44 2.33 1.33
N GLY A 70 6.54 1.71 0.55
CA GLY A 70 6.29 2.06 -0.84
C GLY A 70 4.80 2.13 -1.11
N LEU A 71 4.39 3.07 -1.97
CA LEU A 71 3.01 3.20 -2.44
C LEU A 71 3.05 3.61 -3.90
N ALA A 72 2.33 2.87 -4.75
CA ALA A 72 2.11 3.25 -6.14
C ALA A 72 0.77 2.69 -6.62
N ARG A 73 0.39 3.08 -7.83
CA ARG A 73 -0.78 2.56 -8.54
C ARG A 73 -0.50 2.61 -10.04
N GLY A 74 -1.08 1.67 -10.78
CA GLY A 74 -1.05 1.65 -12.24
C GLY A 74 -1.01 0.23 -12.79
N ASP A 75 -0.25 0.01 -13.86
CA ASP A 75 -0.19 -1.26 -14.57
C ASP A 75 0.92 -2.20 -14.06
N SER A 76 0.97 -3.42 -14.60
CA SER A 76 1.94 -4.44 -14.20
C SER A 76 3.41 -4.09 -14.46
N LYS A 77 3.70 -2.99 -15.15
CA LYS A 77 5.08 -2.50 -15.37
C LYS A 77 5.60 -1.71 -14.17
N GLN A 78 4.75 -1.31 -13.23
CA GLN A 78 5.13 -0.53 -12.04
C GLN A 78 5.33 -1.40 -10.79
N LEU A 79 5.79 -2.64 -10.98
CA LEU A 79 5.86 -3.66 -9.92
C LEU A 79 7.02 -3.46 -8.94
N ASP A 80 7.97 -2.57 -9.23
CA ASP A 80 9.16 -2.31 -8.41
C ASP A 80 9.11 -0.90 -7.82
N ILE A 81 8.60 -0.81 -6.58
CA ILE A 81 8.29 0.48 -5.91
C ILE A 81 9.10 0.69 -4.63
N ILE A 82 9.89 -0.30 -4.22
CA ILE A 82 10.86 -0.19 -3.15
C ILE A 82 12.23 -0.28 -3.82
N GLY A 83 12.89 0.86 -3.97
CA GLY A 83 14.26 0.99 -4.48
C GLY A 83 15.10 1.85 -3.55
#